data_AF-A0A9P7AJ52-F1
#
_entry.id   AF-A0A9P7AJ52-F1
#
_cell.length_a   1.000
_cell.length_b   1.000
_cell.length_c   1.000
_cell.angle_alpha   90.00
_cell.angle_beta   90.00
_cell.angle_gamma   90.00
#
_symmetry.space_group_name_H-M   'P 1'
#
loop_
_entity.id
_entity.type
_entity.pdbx_description
1 polymer ?
#
loop_
_entity_poly.entity_id
_entity_poly.type
_entity_poly.pdbx_seq_one_letter_code
_entity_poly.pdbx_strand_id
1 'polypeptide(L)'
;MEFSVEEEGDIQDEAALLTFSEILFHAQNTAAEGERQRSKDTGRPKHYTGNSTRTLRRHALKRKRIAGTNQTFISSWITKKPEFEGVQVEGTESPYEVSSDVMAREEESSESASDSSGDSMGENPSRSSPFEMLFSEQEEQIQKMLEDIQNGQPPCDDSPETFTDSVLNALDYKDFPALHRAREKIAASSKDKKLDVVFRSRITAMLGALNLYLDPELSYGWREASLVASKSLGQGINHARNI
;
A
#
# COMPACT_ATOMS: atom_id res chain seq x y z
N MET A 1 31.97 -35.24 4.02
CA MET A 1 30.50 -35.26 3.99
C MET A 1 30.13 -34.72 2.62
N GLU A 2 29.99 -35.64 1.65
CA GLU A 2 29.67 -35.30 0.27
C GLU A 2 28.17 -35.05 0.19
N PHE A 3 27.77 -33.85 -0.21
CA PHE A 3 26.38 -33.54 -0.52
C PHE A 3 26.06 -34.12 -1.88
N SER A 4 25.35 -35.24 -1.90
CA SER A 4 24.70 -35.75 -3.11
C SER A 4 23.73 -34.68 -3.61
N VAL A 5 24.07 -34.06 -4.72
CA VAL A 5 23.17 -33.16 -5.46
C VAL A 5 22.01 -34.02 -5.95
N GLU A 6 20.85 -33.88 -5.29
CA GLU A 6 19.62 -34.51 -5.74
C GLU A 6 19.27 -33.95 -7.12
N GLU A 7 19.30 -34.85 -8.09
CA GLU A 7 19.05 -34.62 -9.50
C GLU A 7 17.67 -33.96 -9.68
N GLU A 8 17.68 -32.71 -10.16
CA GLU A 8 16.46 -31.98 -10.51
C GLU A 8 15.68 -32.80 -11.55
N GLY A 9 14.63 -33.48 -11.11
CA GLY A 9 13.69 -34.17 -11.99
C GLY A 9 12.97 -33.14 -12.84
N ASP A 10 13.49 -32.89 -14.05
CA ASP A 10 12.81 -32.15 -15.09
C ASP A 10 11.41 -32.75 -15.30
N ILE A 11 10.39 -31.88 -15.40
CA ILE A 11 9.02 -32.28 -15.69
C ILE A 11 9.00 -32.79 -17.13
N GLN A 12 9.25 -34.09 -17.32
CA GLN A 12 9.41 -34.70 -18.64
C GLN A 12 8.10 -34.89 -19.41
N ASP A 13 6.95 -34.67 -18.77
CA ASP A 13 5.65 -34.94 -19.38
C ASP A 13 4.90 -33.64 -19.69
N GLU A 14 5.01 -33.20 -20.95
CA GLU A 14 4.25 -32.07 -21.48
C GLU A 14 2.74 -32.25 -21.31
N ALA A 15 2.25 -33.50 -21.30
CA ALA A 15 0.85 -33.80 -21.05
C ALA A 15 0.43 -33.49 -19.60
N ALA A 16 1.33 -33.68 -18.63
CA ALA A 16 1.08 -33.32 -17.23
C ALA A 16 0.98 -31.80 -17.06
N LEU A 17 1.78 -31.03 -17.81
CA LEU A 17 1.74 -29.56 -17.79
C LEU A 17 0.42 -29.02 -18.37
N LEU A 18 -0.05 -29.59 -19.49
CA LEU A 18 -1.35 -29.24 -20.07
C LEU A 18 -2.50 -29.54 -19.10
N THR A 19 -2.50 -30.73 -18.51
CA THR A 19 -3.50 -31.14 -17.51
C THR A 19 -3.53 -30.19 -16.32
N PHE A 20 -2.35 -29.81 -15.82
CA PHE A 20 -2.23 -28.85 -14.72
C PHE A 20 -2.78 -27.46 -15.10
N SER A 21 -2.49 -26.97 -16.32
CA SER A 21 -3.00 -25.69 -16.81
C SER A 21 -4.52 -25.67 -16.92
N GLU A 22 -5.14 -26.77 -17.36
CA GLU A 22 -6.60 -26.92 -17.43
C GLU A 22 -7.23 -26.91 -16.03
N ILE A 23 -6.63 -27.61 -15.06
CA ILE A 23 -7.09 -27.62 -13.66
C ILE A 23 -7.03 -26.21 -13.08
N LEU A 24 -5.93 -25.49 -13.28
CA LEU A 24 -5.79 -24.11 -12.81
C LEU A 24 -6.83 -23.18 -13.43
N PHE A 25 -7.05 -23.28 -14.74
CA PHE A 25 -8.05 -22.49 -15.44
C PHE A 25 -9.47 -22.77 -14.91
N HIS A 26 -9.81 -24.03 -14.69
CA HIS A 26 -11.09 -24.42 -14.10
C HIS A 26 -11.26 -23.91 -12.67
N ALA A 27 -10.21 -24.00 -11.84
CA ALA A 27 -10.22 -23.49 -10.47
C ALA A 27 -10.45 -21.97 -10.42
N GLN A 28 -9.78 -21.21 -11.30
CA GLN A 28 -9.96 -19.76 -11.41
C GLN A 28 -11.38 -19.38 -11.83
N ASN A 29 -11.94 -20.06 -12.84
CA ASN A 29 -13.33 -19.82 -13.27
C ASN A 29 -14.34 -20.13 -12.16
N THR A 30 -14.14 -21.24 -11.45
CA THR A 30 -14.99 -21.64 -10.32
C THR A 30 -14.93 -20.60 -9.19
N ALA A 31 -13.74 -20.09 -8.86
CA ALA A 31 -13.56 -19.03 -7.86
C ALA A 31 -14.25 -17.72 -8.28
N ALA A 32 -14.07 -17.31 -9.54
CA ALA A 32 -14.71 -16.11 -10.09
C ALA A 32 -16.24 -16.22 -10.10
N GLU A 33 -16.79 -17.39 -10.42
CA GLU A 33 -18.23 -17.63 -10.38
C GLU A 33 -18.78 -17.61 -8.95
N GLY A 34 -18.07 -18.22 -8.00
CA GLY A 34 -18.40 -18.14 -6.57
C GLY A 34 -18.39 -16.70 -6.04
N GLU A 35 -17.44 -15.87 -6.47
CA GLU A 35 -17.41 -14.45 -6.13
C GLU A 35 -18.59 -13.68 -6.73
N ARG A 36 -18.96 -13.96 -7.98
CA ARG A 36 -20.15 -13.38 -8.62
C ARG A 36 -21.43 -13.75 -7.89
N GLN A 37 -21.57 -14.99 -7.44
CA GLN A 37 -22.73 -15.44 -6.66
C GLN A 37 -22.80 -14.72 -5.30
N ARG A 38 -21.69 -14.67 -4.55
CA ARG A 38 -21.61 -13.89 -3.29
C ARG A 38 -21.91 -12.41 -3.51
N SER A 39 -21.48 -11.84 -4.63
CA SER A 39 -21.77 -10.45 -4.98
C SER A 39 -23.25 -10.20 -5.28
N LYS A 40 -23.97 -11.19 -5.81
CA LYS A 40 -25.43 -11.13 -5.98
C LYS A 40 -26.14 -11.23 -4.63
N ASP A 41 -25.69 -12.14 -3.76
CA ASP A 41 -26.33 -12.41 -2.47
C ASP A 41 -26.08 -11.30 -1.44
N THR A 42 -24.92 -10.65 -1.52
CA THR A 42 -24.57 -9.56 -0.57
C THR A 42 -25.42 -8.32 -0.75
N GLY A 43 -26.29 -8.25 -1.78
CA GLY A 43 -27.34 -7.24 -1.91
C GLY A 43 -26.84 -5.80 -1.79
N ARG A 44 -25.54 -5.56 -1.98
CA ARG A 44 -24.96 -4.25 -1.76
C ARG A 44 -25.48 -3.35 -2.87
N PRO A 45 -26.22 -2.28 -2.53
CA PRO A 45 -26.75 -1.38 -3.54
C PRO A 45 -25.58 -0.84 -4.37
N LYS A 46 -25.66 -1.01 -5.69
CA LYS A 46 -24.65 -0.52 -6.65
C LYS A 46 -24.59 1.01 -6.71
N HIS A 47 -25.57 1.66 -6.12
CA HIS A 47 -25.63 3.11 -6.00
C HIS A 47 -25.31 3.54 -4.59
N TYR A 48 -24.50 4.59 -4.47
CA TYR A 48 -24.21 5.22 -3.20
C TYR A 48 -25.51 5.71 -2.56
N THR A 49 -25.95 5.08 -1.47
CA THR A 49 -27.18 5.43 -0.74
C THR A 49 -27.03 6.66 0.17
N GLY A 50 -25.94 7.43 0.01
CA GLY A 50 -25.58 8.48 0.95
C GLY A 50 -24.75 7.98 2.13
N ASN A 51 -24.28 8.92 2.93
CA ASN A 51 -23.54 8.63 4.16
C ASN A 51 -24.44 7.98 5.21
N SER A 52 -23.93 6.95 5.88
CA SER A 52 -24.64 6.35 7.02
C SER A 52 -24.93 7.38 8.12
N THR A 53 -25.97 7.13 8.93
CA THR A 53 -26.31 7.97 10.10
C THR A 53 -25.13 8.12 11.06
N ARG A 54 -24.34 7.06 11.25
CA ARG A 54 -23.10 7.08 12.05
C ARG A 54 -22.07 8.04 11.45
N THR A 55 -21.84 7.95 10.14
CA THR A 55 -20.92 8.84 9.42
C THR A 55 -21.37 10.30 9.54
N LEU A 56 -22.66 10.58 9.33
CA LEU A 56 -23.24 11.92 9.51
C LEU A 56 -23.04 12.47 10.93
N ARG A 57 -23.30 11.66 11.97
CA ARG A 57 -23.03 12.05 13.37
C ARG A 57 -21.55 12.36 13.62
N ARG A 58 -20.65 11.52 13.08
CA ARG A 58 -19.20 11.74 13.19
C ARG A 58 -18.78 13.06 12.52
N HIS A 59 -19.30 13.35 11.32
CA HIS A 59 -19.04 14.62 10.64
C HIS A 59 -19.60 15.82 11.42
N ALA A 60 -20.81 15.71 11.98
CA ALA A 60 -21.41 16.75 12.81
C ALA A 60 -20.57 17.04 14.06
N LEU A 61 -20.11 16.00 14.77
CA LEU A 61 -19.23 16.15 15.93
C LEU A 61 -17.87 16.76 15.56
N LYS A 62 -17.28 16.32 14.44
CA LYS A 62 -16.03 16.90 13.93
C LYS A 62 -16.21 18.38 13.60
N ARG A 63 -17.32 18.77 12.97
CA ARG A 63 -17.63 20.19 12.71
C ARG A 63 -17.78 20.99 14.01
N LYS A 64 -18.48 20.46 15.02
CA LYS A 64 -18.58 21.12 16.34
C LYS A 64 -17.21 21.31 17.00
N ARG A 65 -16.32 20.32 16.90
CA ARG A 65 -14.95 20.41 17.43
C ARG A 65 -14.13 21.51 16.74
N ILE A 66 -14.16 21.56 15.41
CA ILE A 66 -13.44 22.57 14.61
C ILE A 66 -13.99 23.98 14.88
N ALA A 67 -15.32 24.11 15.08
CA ALA A 67 -15.92 25.38 15.46
C ALA A 67 -15.41 25.90 16.83
N GLY A 68 -15.05 25.00 17.75
CA GLY A 68 -14.45 25.37 19.03
C GLY A 68 -12.98 25.78 18.95
N THR A 69 -12.26 25.46 17.86
CA THR A 69 -10.83 25.78 17.69
C THR A 69 -10.59 27.07 16.90
N ASN A 70 -11.60 27.93 16.74
CA ASN A 70 -11.56 29.17 15.93
C ASN A 70 -11.07 28.97 14.47
N GLN A 71 -11.12 27.76 13.94
CA GLN A 71 -10.79 27.50 12.54
C GLN A 71 -12.00 27.81 11.64
N THR A 72 -11.79 28.62 10.61
CA THR A 72 -12.83 28.94 9.62
C THR A 72 -12.99 27.82 8.61
N PHE A 73 -14.22 27.39 8.34
CA PHE A 73 -14.50 26.40 7.29
C PHE A 73 -14.28 26.99 5.90
N ILE A 74 -13.78 26.20 4.95
CA ILE A 74 -13.64 26.60 3.53
C ILE A 74 -14.98 27.10 2.95
N SER A 75 -16.11 26.54 3.41
CA SER A 75 -17.44 27.00 3.00
C SER A 75 -17.68 28.48 3.30
N SER A 76 -17.04 29.03 4.35
CA SER A 76 -17.15 30.46 4.68
C SER A 76 -16.43 31.37 3.68
N TRP A 77 -15.48 30.85 2.91
CA TRP A 77 -14.76 31.61 1.88
C TRP A 77 -15.55 31.65 0.58
N ILE A 78 -16.34 30.62 0.29
CA ILE A 78 -17.14 30.51 -0.92
C ILE A 78 -18.41 31.36 -0.85
N THR A 79 -18.99 31.56 0.35
CA THR A 79 -20.21 32.37 0.51
C THR A 79 -19.98 33.85 0.76
N LYS A 80 -18.72 34.34 0.77
CA LYS A 80 -18.48 35.77 0.66
C LYS A 80 -18.81 36.20 -0.77
N LYS A 81 -20.11 36.38 -1.04
CA LYS A 81 -20.53 37.32 -2.09
C LYS A 81 -19.81 38.63 -1.76
N PRO A 82 -19.08 39.24 -2.70
CA PRO A 82 -18.65 40.60 -2.49
C PRO A 82 -19.91 41.41 -2.22
N GLU A 83 -20.01 42.01 -1.04
CA GLU A 83 -20.88 43.15 -0.83
C GLU A 83 -20.28 44.24 -1.71
N PHE A 84 -20.66 44.19 -2.99
CA PHE A 84 -20.38 45.23 -3.95
C PHE A 84 -21.31 46.37 -3.56
N GLU A 85 -20.88 47.17 -2.59
CA GLU A 85 -21.46 48.48 -2.32
C GLU A 85 -21.43 49.24 -3.66
N GLY A 86 -22.62 49.57 -4.14
CA GLY A 86 -22.87 49.94 -5.53
C GLY A 86 -21.99 51.09 -6.01
N VAL A 87 -21.01 50.78 -6.85
CA VAL A 87 -20.53 51.71 -7.86
C VAL A 87 -21.37 51.47 -9.10
N GLN A 88 -22.32 52.37 -9.36
CA GLN A 88 -22.99 52.45 -10.65
C GLN A 88 -21.92 52.79 -11.70
N VAL A 89 -21.54 51.81 -12.52
CA VAL A 89 -20.81 52.04 -13.75
C VAL A 89 -21.77 51.73 -14.89
N GLU A 90 -22.28 52.78 -15.51
CA GLU A 90 -22.96 52.72 -16.80
C GLU A 90 -22.00 52.19 -17.87
N GLY A 91 -22.50 51.19 -18.60
CA GLY A 91 -22.30 51.03 -20.04
C GLY A 91 -20.86 51.00 -20.55
N THR A 92 -20.36 49.80 -20.82
CA THR A 92 -19.66 49.55 -22.09
C THR A 92 -19.75 48.08 -22.44
N GLU A 93 -20.50 47.80 -23.49
CA GLU A 93 -20.51 46.54 -24.21
C GLU A 93 -19.13 46.30 -24.83
N SER A 94 -18.58 45.10 -24.68
CA SER A 94 -17.52 44.65 -25.56
C SER A 94 -17.47 43.12 -25.63
N PRO A 95 -17.82 42.51 -26.78
CA PRO A 95 -17.69 41.09 -27.01
C PRO A 95 -16.29 40.77 -27.55
N TYR A 96 -15.53 39.94 -26.85
CA TYR A 96 -14.36 39.28 -27.44
C TYR A 96 -14.35 37.79 -27.06
N GLU A 97 -14.69 36.98 -28.05
CA GLU A 97 -14.25 35.59 -28.16
C GLU A 97 -12.73 35.56 -28.33
N VAL A 98 -12.02 34.84 -27.46
CA VAL A 98 -10.63 34.41 -27.68
C VAL A 98 -10.52 32.99 -27.12
N SER A 99 -10.74 32.00 -27.97
CA SER A 99 -9.72 31.24 -28.71
C SER A 99 -8.93 30.29 -27.82
N SER A 100 -9.32 29.02 -27.92
CA SER A 100 -8.55 27.85 -27.52
C SER A 100 -7.30 27.76 -28.39
N ASP A 101 -6.12 27.79 -27.77
CA ASP A 101 -4.90 27.40 -28.45
C ASP A 101 -3.96 26.59 -27.56
N VAL A 102 -3.33 25.66 -28.26
CA VAL A 102 -2.58 24.49 -27.89
C VAL A 102 -1.20 24.88 -27.36
N MET A 103 -0.75 24.22 -26.30
CA MET A 103 0.69 24.07 -26.05
C MET A 103 0.98 22.65 -25.57
N ALA A 104 1.36 21.81 -26.54
CA ALA A 104 2.16 20.63 -26.30
C ALA A 104 3.47 21.05 -25.63
N ARG A 105 3.79 20.47 -24.47
CA ARG A 105 5.04 20.72 -23.77
C ARG A 105 5.92 19.49 -23.92
N GLU A 106 6.93 19.63 -24.75
CA GLU A 106 7.99 18.65 -24.99
C GLU A 106 8.80 18.42 -23.72
N GLU A 107 9.12 17.14 -23.48
CA GLU A 107 10.05 16.68 -22.47
C GLU A 107 11.48 16.96 -22.94
N GLU A 108 12.19 17.84 -22.23
CA GLU A 108 13.65 17.89 -22.32
C GLU A 108 14.27 17.31 -21.06
N SER A 109 14.97 16.20 -21.29
CA SER A 109 15.88 15.50 -20.39
C SER A 109 17.12 16.35 -20.16
N SER A 110 17.35 16.81 -18.93
CA SER A 110 18.63 17.41 -18.54
C SER A 110 19.42 16.45 -17.65
N GLU A 111 20.45 15.84 -18.21
CA GLU A 111 21.54 15.21 -17.47
C GLU A 111 22.37 16.32 -16.83
N SER A 112 22.28 16.46 -15.50
CA SER A 112 23.12 17.39 -14.74
C SER A 112 24.16 16.59 -13.96
N ALA A 113 25.38 16.56 -14.51
CA ALA A 113 26.58 16.17 -13.78
C ALA A 113 26.99 17.34 -12.87
N SER A 114 26.79 17.19 -11.57
CA SER A 114 27.24 18.16 -10.56
C SER A 114 28.45 17.61 -9.82
N ASP A 115 29.63 17.96 -10.33
CA ASP A 115 30.88 17.97 -9.57
C ASP A 115 30.91 19.25 -8.72
N SER A 116 30.81 19.12 -7.40
CA SER A 116 30.86 20.24 -6.48
C SER A 116 31.75 19.91 -5.28
N SER A 117 33.04 20.07 -5.50
CA SER A 117 34.04 20.28 -4.46
C SER A 117 33.82 21.67 -3.85
N GLY A 118 33.10 21.75 -2.74
CA GLY A 118 32.72 23.01 -2.09
C GLY A 118 32.78 22.93 -0.57
N ASP A 119 33.96 23.19 -0.04
CA ASP A 119 34.26 23.49 1.36
C ASP A 119 33.43 24.69 1.84
N SER A 120 32.54 24.49 2.82
CA SER A 120 31.84 25.60 3.48
C SER A 120 31.37 25.22 4.89
N MET A 121 32.24 25.53 5.84
CA MET A 121 31.94 25.67 7.28
C MET A 121 30.81 26.69 7.49
N GLY A 122 29.59 26.21 7.64
CA GLY A 122 28.45 27.02 8.03
C GLY A 122 27.44 26.14 8.76
N GLU A 123 27.55 26.10 10.09
CA GLU A 123 26.59 25.46 10.99
C GLU A 123 25.25 26.18 10.88
N ASN A 124 24.45 25.79 9.89
CA ASN A 124 23.05 26.13 9.82
C ASN A 124 22.35 25.30 10.92
N PRO A 125 21.63 25.91 11.87
CA PRO A 125 20.86 25.16 12.84
C PRO A 125 19.80 24.36 12.08
N SER A 126 20.05 23.06 11.95
CA SER A 126 19.21 22.08 11.29
C SER A 126 17.80 22.20 11.82
N ARG A 127 16.93 22.88 11.06
CA ARG A 127 15.50 22.73 11.19
C ARG A 127 15.20 21.31 10.77
N SER A 128 15.18 20.41 11.75
CA SER A 128 14.72 19.03 11.57
C SER A 128 13.37 19.09 10.85
N SER A 129 13.35 18.45 9.69
CA SER A 129 12.15 18.42 8.86
C SER A 129 11.04 17.77 9.68
N PRO A 130 9.80 18.32 9.70
CA PRO A 130 8.66 17.66 10.34
C PRO A 130 8.43 16.22 9.84
N PHE A 131 9.00 15.87 8.69
CA PHE A 131 8.97 14.53 8.12
C PHE A 131 9.91 13.55 8.83
N GLU A 132 11.03 14.02 9.39
CA GLU A 132 12.07 13.19 10.04
C GLU A 132 11.59 12.64 11.39
N MET A 133 10.77 13.41 12.13
CA MET A 133 10.18 12.93 13.40
C MET A 133 9.18 11.77 13.21
N LEU A 134 8.50 11.68 12.06
CA LEU A 134 7.50 10.62 11.84
C LEU A 134 8.14 9.24 11.59
N PHE A 135 9.34 9.20 11.02
CA PHE A 135 10.05 7.93 10.84
C PHE A 135 10.55 7.37 12.17
N SER A 136 10.98 8.23 13.10
CA SER A 136 11.46 7.80 14.41
C SER A 136 10.37 7.08 15.23
N GLU A 137 9.13 7.60 15.26
CA GLU A 137 8.03 6.91 15.97
C GLU A 137 7.72 5.53 15.37
N GLN A 138 7.83 5.41 14.05
CA GLN A 138 7.56 4.17 13.34
C GLN A 138 8.69 3.14 13.57
N GLU A 139 9.95 3.58 13.53
CA GLU A 139 11.12 2.76 13.84
C GLU A 139 11.07 2.24 15.28
N GLU A 140 10.77 3.10 16.25
CA GLU A 140 10.58 2.70 17.66
C GLU A 140 9.47 1.65 17.80
N GLN A 141 8.35 1.82 17.08
CA GLN A 141 7.27 0.83 17.10
C GLN A 141 7.69 -0.51 16.51
N ILE A 142 8.45 -0.52 15.41
CA ILE A 142 8.95 -1.75 14.78
C ILE A 142 9.96 -2.43 15.71
N GLN A 143 10.89 -1.66 16.28
CA GLN A 143 11.90 -2.18 17.19
C GLN A 143 11.25 -2.83 18.41
N LYS A 144 10.26 -2.16 19.02
CA LYS A 144 9.48 -2.73 20.10
C LYS A 144 8.78 -4.03 19.69
N MET A 145 8.17 -4.07 18.50
CA MET A 145 7.56 -5.31 18.00
C MET A 145 8.58 -6.44 17.83
N LEU A 146 9.78 -6.14 17.33
CA LEU A 146 10.85 -7.14 17.18
C LEU A 146 11.34 -7.64 18.54
N GLU A 147 11.46 -6.77 19.54
CA GLU A 147 11.79 -7.13 20.92
C GLU A 147 10.70 -8.01 21.55
N ASP A 148 9.42 -7.64 21.40
CA ASP A 148 8.29 -8.44 21.89
C ASP A 148 8.36 -9.85 21.29
N ILE A 149 8.62 -9.96 19.98
CA ILE A 149 8.73 -11.26 19.31
C ILE A 149 9.96 -12.05 19.79
N GLN A 150 11.12 -11.40 19.95
CA GLN A 150 12.32 -12.05 20.51
C GLN A 150 12.09 -12.61 21.92
N ASN A 151 11.21 -11.97 22.70
CA ASN A 151 10.79 -12.43 24.01
C ASN A 151 9.68 -13.50 23.96
N GLY A 152 9.31 -13.98 22.76
CA GLY A 152 8.23 -14.93 22.56
C GLY A 152 6.83 -14.36 22.80
N GLN A 153 6.68 -13.03 22.82
CA GLN A 153 5.37 -12.37 22.85
C GLN A 153 4.92 -12.08 21.41
N PRO A 154 3.95 -12.84 20.87
CA PRO A 154 3.45 -12.58 19.53
C PRO A 154 2.73 -11.21 19.52
N PRO A 155 2.89 -10.42 18.44
CA PRO A 155 2.24 -9.13 18.33
C PRO A 155 0.72 -9.33 18.42
N CYS A 156 0.10 -8.62 19.36
CA CYS A 156 -1.31 -8.80 19.70
C CYS A 156 -2.21 -8.42 18.51
N ASP A 157 -2.68 -9.41 17.75
CA ASP A 157 -3.79 -9.29 16.82
C ASP A 157 -4.97 -10.09 17.37
N ASP A 158 -5.87 -9.40 18.09
CA ASP A 158 -7.10 -9.96 18.69
C ASP A 158 -8.08 -10.55 17.66
N SER A 159 -7.75 -10.51 16.38
CA SER A 159 -8.62 -11.03 15.34
C SER A 159 -8.54 -12.55 15.26
N PRO A 160 -9.65 -13.22 14.92
CA PRO A 160 -9.65 -14.67 14.76
C PRO A 160 -8.70 -15.08 13.63
N GLU A 161 -7.98 -16.17 13.84
CA GLU A 161 -7.16 -16.81 12.81
C GLU A 161 -8.05 -17.22 11.62
N THR A 162 -7.63 -16.88 10.42
CA THR A 162 -8.35 -17.26 9.21
C THR A 162 -7.95 -18.64 8.74
N PHE A 163 -8.80 -19.30 7.95
CA PHE A 163 -8.48 -20.63 7.38
C PHE A 163 -7.17 -20.62 6.59
N THR A 164 -6.89 -19.53 5.86
CA THR A 164 -5.62 -19.35 5.13
C THR A 164 -4.42 -19.29 6.06
N ASP A 165 -4.54 -18.63 7.21
CA ASP A 165 -3.46 -18.56 8.21
C ASP A 165 -3.15 -19.96 8.73
N SER A 166 -4.18 -20.75 9.05
CA SER A 166 -4.00 -22.14 9.51
C SER A 166 -3.33 -23.03 8.46
N VAL A 167 -3.69 -22.88 7.17
CA VAL A 167 -3.06 -23.62 6.08
C VAL A 167 -1.59 -23.22 5.91
N LEU A 168 -1.28 -21.92 6.01
CA LEU A 168 0.10 -21.42 5.88
C LEU A 168 0.97 -21.78 7.09
N ASN A 169 0.39 -21.76 8.29
CA ASN A 169 1.07 -22.18 9.52
C ASN A 169 1.36 -23.70 9.55
N ALA A 170 0.60 -24.49 8.78
CA ALA A 170 0.84 -25.92 8.62
C ALA A 170 1.96 -26.24 7.61
N LEU A 171 2.39 -25.27 6.79
CA LEU A 171 3.52 -25.43 5.88
C LEU A 171 4.81 -25.27 6.69
N ASP A 172 5.62 -26.33 6.75
CA ASP A 172 6.95 -26.27 7.35
C ASP A 172 7.92 -25.52 6.42
N TYR A 173 8.69 -24.60 6.97
CA TYR A 173 9.65 -23.77 6.22
C TYR A 173 10.76 -24.61 5.57
N LYS A 174 10.97 -25.85 6.05
CA LYS A 174 12.02 -26.76 5.58
C LYS A 174 11.78 -27.33 4.17
N ASP A 175 10.54 -27.29 3.67
CA ASP A 175 10.13 -28.07 2.50
C ASP A 175 9.87 -27.26 1.22
N PHE A 176 10.21 -25.96 1.15
CA PHE A 176 9.83 -25.16 -0.03
C PHE A 176 10.98 -24.51 -0.81
N PRO A 177 11.79 -25.30 -1.54
CA PRO A 177 12.54 -24.79 -2.71
C PRO A 177 11.63 -23.99 -3.66
N ALA A 178 10.35 -24.37 -3.76
CA ALA A 178 9.34 -23.65 -4.51
C ALA A 178 9.08 -22.22 -3.98
N LEU A 179 9.06 -22.00 -2.66
CA LEU A 179 8.89 -20.65 -2.09
C LEU A 179 10.11 -19.78 -2.36
N HIS A 180 11.32 -20.34 -2.27
CA HIS A 180 12.55 -19.62 -2.62
C HIS A 180 12.54 -19.20 -4.09
N ARG A 181 12.17 -20.10 -5.01
CA ARG A 181 12.00 -19.78 -6.43
C ARG A 181 10.92 -18.72 -6.65
N ALA A 182 9.80 -18.80 -5.94
CA ALA A 182 8.73 -17.79 -6.02
C ALA A 182 9.21 -16.41 -5.53
N ARG A 183 9.94 -16.38 -4.40
CA ARG A 183 10.58 -15.17 -3.86
C ARG A 183 11.53 -14.55 -4.87
N GLU A 184 12.39 -15.33 -5.51
CA GLU A 184 13.32 -14.83 -6.55
C GLU A 184 12.57 -14.23 -7.75
N LYS A 185 11.50 -14.89 -8.21
CA LYS A 185 10.64 -14.37 -9.30
C LYS A 185 9.95 -13.06 -8.92
N ILE A 186 9.44 -12.95 -7.69
CA ILE A 186 8.81 -11.73 -7.17
C ILE A 186 9.86 -10.61 -7.05
N ALA A 187 11.06 -10.92 -6.57
CA ALA A 187 12.18 -9.98 -6.45
C ALA A 187 12.71 -9.49 -7.80
N ALA A 188 12.67 -10.34 -8.84
CA ALA A 188 12.97 -9.91 -10.21
C ALA A 188 11.87 -8.98 -10.73
N SER A 189 10.60 -9.30 -10.47
CA SER A 189 9.44 -8.50 -10.90
C SER A 189 9.38 -7.12 -10.24
N SER A 190 9.80 -6.99 -8.98
CA SER A 190 9.79 -5.71 -8.24
C SER A 190 10.67 -4.63 -8.88
N LYS A 191 11.66 -5.04 -9.68
CA LYS A 191 12.59 -4.16 -10.40
C LYS A 191 12.02 -3.64 -11.72
N ASP A 192 10.85 -4.13 -12.17
CA ASP A 192 10.24 -3.64 -13.39
C ASP A 192 9.69 -2.21 -13.19
N LYS A 193 10.21 -1.29 -14.01
CA LYS A 193 9.82 0.13 -14.00
C LYS A 193 8.40 0.36 -14.52
N LYS A 194 7.83 -0.61 -15.26
CA LYS A 194 6.46 -0.55 -15.78
C LYS A 194 5.40 -0.72 -14.70
N LEU A 195 5.78 -1.26 -13.54
CA LEU A 195 4.87 -1.41 -12.42
C LEU A 195 4.60 -0.08 -11.73
N ASP A 196 3.33 0.20 -11.47
CA ASP A 196 2.93 1.37 -10.71
C ASP A 196 3.51 1.32 -9.27
N VAL A 197 3.70 2.50 -8.68
CA VAL A 197 4.31 2.69 -7.35
C VAL A 197 3.57 1.89 -6.28
N VAL A 198 2.23 1.81 -6.37
CA VAL A 198 1.40 1.04 -5.43
C VAL A 198 1.64 -0.46 -5.56
N PHE A 199 1.85 -0.96 -6.79
CA PHE A 199 2.17 -2.38 -7.00
C PHE A 199 3.58 -2.71 -6.50
N ARG A 200 4.55 -1.83 -6.76
CA ARG A 200 5.92 -2.00 -6.25
C ARG A 200 5.95 -2.02 -4.73
N SER A 201 5.22 -1.12 -4.05
CA SER A 201 5.18 -1.13 -2.58
C SER A 201 4.56 -2.41 -2.04
N ARG A 202 3.49 -2.92 -2.66
CA ARG A 202 2.87 -4.21 -2.27
C ARG A 202 3.81 -5.39 -2.49
N ILE A 203 4.51 -5.44 -3.62
CA ILE A 203 5.50 -6.49 -3.91
C ILE A 203 6.64 -6.44 -2.87
N THR A 204 7.11 -5.24 -2.52
CA THR A 204 8.12 -5.08 -1.45
C THR A 204 7.59 -5.56 -0.10
N ALA A 205 6.33 -5.31 0.21
CA ALA A 205 5.68 -5.82 1.43
C ALA A 205 5.65 -7.37 1.44
N MET A 206 5.24 -7.99 0.33
CA MET A 206 5.23 -9.45 0.16
C MET A 206 6.63 -10.05 0.30
N LEU A 207 7.65 -9.42 -0.30
CA LEU A 207 9.04 -9.84 -0.16
C LEU A 207 9.54 -9.71 1.28
N GLY A 208 9.18 -8.63 1.97
CA GLY A 208 9.49 -8.44 3.39
C GLY A 208 8.88 -9.54 4.25
N ALA A 209 7.59 -9.84 4.05
CA ALA A 209 6.90 -10.90 4.77
C ALA A 209 7.52 -12.29 4.47
N LEU A 210 7.78 -12.60 3.20
CA LEU A 210 8.43 -13.86 2.81
C LEU A 210 9.84 -14.00 3.38
N ASN A 211 10.63 -12.94 3.40
CA ASN A 211 11.98 -12.97 3.98
C ASN A 211 11.93 -13.31 5.47
N LEU A 212 11.02 -12.69 6.22
CA LEU A 212 10.85 -12.93 7.65
C LEU A 212 10.28 -14.32 7.95
N TYR A 213 9.35 -14.80 7.11
CA TYR A 213 8.74 -16.13 7.26
C TYR A 213 9.72 -17.27 6.94
N LEU A 214 10.60 -17.06 5.95
CA LEU A 214 11.60 -18.05 5.54
C LEU A 214 12.88 -18.04 6.41
N ASP A 215 12.97 -17.14 7.39
CA ASP A 215 14.13 -17.04 8.26
C ASP A 215 14.04 -18.11 9.37
N PRO A 216 14.94 -19.12 9.39
CA PRO A 216 14.90 -20.19 10.38
C PRO A 216 15.22 -19.69 11.80
N GLU A 217 15.87 -18.53 11.95
CA GLU A 217 16.21 -17.98 13.26
C GLU A 217 15.00 -17.27 13.91
N LEU A 218 14.11 -16.72 13.09
CA LEU A 218 13.00 -15.90 13.57
C LEU A 218 11.76 -16.74 13.94
N SER A 219 11.56 -17.91 13.33
CA SER A 219 10.40 -18.79 13.60
C SER A 219 9.04 -18.07 13.50
N TYR A 220 8.92 -17.08 12.62
CA TYR A 220 7.70 -16.28 12.48
C TYR A 220 6.63 -17.03 11.70
N GLY A 221 5.39 -16.97 12.18
CA GLY A 221 4.24 -17.35 11.38
C GLY A 221 4.01 -16.36 10.24
N TRP A 222 3.29 -16.79 9.19
CA TRP A 222 2.98 -15.90 8.05
C TRP A 222 2.29 -14.61 8.48
N ARG A 223 1.38 -14.71 9.46
CA ARG A 223 0.62 -13.58 10.00
C ARG A 223 1.52 -12.57 10.71
N GLU A 224 2.48 -13.04 11.48
CA GLU A 224 3.42 -12.19 12.22
C GLU A 224 4.37 -11.49 11.27
N ALA A 225 4.95 -12.24 10.33
CA ALA A 225 5.81 -11.71 9.28
C ALA A 225 5.10 -10.64 8.43
N SER A 226 3.85 -10.90 8.03
CA SER A 226 3.03 -9.95 7.27
C SER A 226 2.68 -8.70 8.07
N LEU A 227 2.44 -8.85 9.38
CA LEU A 227 2.17 -7.71 10.27
C LEU A 227 3.39 -6.81 10.44
N VAL A 228 4.58 -7.40 10.66
CA VAL A 228 5.85 -6.66 10.75
C VAL A 228 6.13 -5.94 9.43
N ALA A 229 5.99 -6.61 8.28
CA ALA A 229 6.19 -6.02 6.96
C ALA A 229 5.18 -4.89 6.65
N SER A 230 3.93 -5.04 7.04
CA SER A 230 2.92 -3.98 6.90
C SER A 230 3.26 -2.77 7.77
N LYS A 231 3.71 -3.01 9.00
CA LYS A 231 4.06 -1.95 9.97
C LYS A 231 5.32 -1.18 9.54
N SER A 232 6.29 -1.83 8.91
CA SER A 232 7.45 -1.14 8.34
C SER A 232 7.11 -0.21 7.17
N LEU A 233 5.95 -0.41 6.54
CA LEU A 233 5.40 0.48 5.51
C LEU A 233 4.42 1.54 6.05
N GLY A 234 4.26 1.63 7.37
CA GLY A 234 3.32 2.54 8.01
C GLY A 234 1.87 2.14 7.80
N GLN A 235 1.62 0.90 7.38
CA GLN A 235 0.29 0.37 7.09
C GLN A 235 -0.29 -0.39 8.28
N GLY A 236 -1.62 -0.36 8.40
CA GLY A 236 -2.34 -1.03 9.49
C GLY A 236 -2.55 -2.54 9.28
N ILE A 237 -3.11 -3.21 10.28
CA ILE A 237 -3.37 -4.67 10.29
C ILE A 237 -4.18 -5.15 9.08
N ASN A 238 -5.10 -4.32 8.57
CA ASN A 238 -5.87 -4.67 7.37
C ASN A 238 -5.00 -4.81 6.12
N HIS A 239 -3.90 -4.07 6.03
CA HIS A 239 -2.96 -4.20 4.93
C HIS A 239 -2.17 -5.50 5.06
N ALA A 240 -1.70 -5.84 6.27
CA ALA A 240 -1.01 -7.10 6.55
C ALA A 240 -1.78 -8.34 6.05
N ARG A 241 -3.11 -8.35 6.19
CA ARG A 241 -3.96 -9.47 5.71
C ARG A 241 -4.14 -9.54 4.19
N ASN A 242 -3.84 -8.44 3.51
CA ASN A 242 -3.97 -8.33 2.06
C ASN A 242 -2.59 -8.41 1.36
N ILE A 243 -1.51 -8.57 2.12
CA ILE A 243 -0.21 -9.02 1.60
C ILE A 243 -0.38 -10.48 1.22
#